data_AF-A0A444V651-F1
#
_entry.id   AF-A0A444V651-F1
#
_cell.length_a   1.000
_cell.length_b   1.000
_cell.length_c   1.000
_cell.angle_alpha   90.00
_cell.angle_beta   90.00
_cell.angle_gamma   90.00
#
_symmetry.space_group_name_H-M   'P 1'
#
loop_
_entity.id
_entity.type
_entity.pdbx_description
1 polymer ?
#
loop_
_entity_poly.entity_id
_entity_poly.type
_entity_poly.pdbx_seq_one_letter_code
_entity_poly.pdbx_strand_id
1 'polypeptide(L)'
;MVHCKFVVHGAIDGYSRVIVFLSCATNSRSHTVLERFHTAVEQYEWPFHVRTDKGGENSQVWHNIVQHHSTERAVIAGRSVHNERIERMWRDVNRLVSCQFREMFYHLELEGMLDPLNEVDLFCLHWVYSDLIGKILSEHARAHDHYGVSPEGNFTPPQWKQWISHTRPF
;
A
#
# COMPACT_ATOMS: atom_id res chain seq x y z
N MET A 1 1.23 10.91 8.51
CA MET A 1 2.16 10.44 9.55
C MET A 1 3.63 10.60 9.14
N VAL A 2 3.92 11.15 7.95
CA VAL A 2 5.28 11.36 7.43
C VAL A 2 6.13 12.29 8.30
N HIS A 3 5.50 13.25 8.97
CA HIS A 3 6.14 14.11 9.97
C HIS A 3 6.85 13.31 11.06
N CYS A 4 6.20 12.26 11.57
CA CYS A 4 6.79 11.31 12.52
C CYS A 4 7.51 10.13 11.81
N LYS A 5 7.90 10.30 10.54
CA LYS A 5 8.62 9.33 9.70
C LYS A 5 7.91 7.99 9.45
N PHE A 6 6.61 7.89 9.71
CA PHE A 6 5.80 6.75 9.27
C PHE A 6 5.38 6.93 7.81
N VAL A 7 5.67 5.89 7.01
CA VAL A 7 5.32 5.77 5.61
C VAL A 7 4.39 4.58 5.46
N VAL A 8 3.29 4.75 4.72
CA VAL A 8 2.40 3.65 4.37
C VAL A 8 2.69 3.27 2.93
N HIS A 9 3.02 2.01 2.72
CA HIS A 9 3.24 1.41 1.41
C HIS A 9 2.02 0.58 1.06
N GLY A 10 1.51 0.73 -0.16
CA GLY A 10 0.32 0.00 -0.58
C GLY A 10 0.27 -0.20 -2.08
N ALA A 11 -0.33 -1.31 -2.49
CA ALA A 11 -0.63 -1.60 -3.88
C ALA A 11 -2.00 -2.30 -3.98
N ILE A 12 -2.66 -2.06 -5.11
CA ILE A 12 -3.98 -2.60 -5.41
C ILE A 12 -3.96 -3.18 -6.82
N ASP A 13 -4.64 -4.31 -7.01
CA ASP A 13 -4.82 -4.86 -8.34
C ASP A 13 -5.78 -3.99 -9.17
N GLY A 14 -5.28 -3.56 -10.33
CA GLY A 14 -5.96 -2.62 -11.20
C GLY A 14 -7.25 -3.15 -11.81
N TYR A 15 -7.49 -4.47 -11.78
CA TYR A 15 -8.67 -5.10 -12.35
C TYR A 15 -9.64 -5.64 -11.30
N SER A 16 -9.17 -6.47 -10.38
CA SER A 16 -9.98 -7.10 -9.32
C SER A 16 -10.29 -6.20 -8.14
N ARG A 17 -9.50 -5.13 -7.95
CA ARG A 17 -9.51 -4.24 -6.77
C ARG A 17 -9.00 -4.87 -5.48
N VAL A 18 -8.46 -6.09 -5.50
CA VAL A 18 -7.80 -6.68 -4.31
C VAL A 18 -6.65 -5.79 -3.85
N ILE A 19 -6.57 -5.50 -2.55
CA ILE A 19 -5.40 -4.85 -1.97
C ILE A 19 -4.30 -5.91 -1.84
N VAL A 20 -3.31 -5.86 -2.72
CA VAL A 20 -2.24 -6.88 -2.78
C VAL A 20 -1.26 -6.76 -1.63
N PHE A 21 -1.00 -5.54 -1.15
CA PHE A 21 -0.37 -5.31 0.14
C PHE A 21 -0.72 -3.91 0.64
N LEU A 22 -0.74 -3.75 1.97
CA LEU A 22 -0.88 -2.47 2.65
C LEU A 22 -0.16 -2.56 4.00
N SER A 23 0.94 -1.82 4.16
CA SER A 23 1.79 -1.93 5.34
C SER A 23 2.39 -0.60 5.74
N CYS A 24 2.77 -0.49 7.01
CA CYS A 24 3.50 0.66 7.53
C CYS A 24 4.99 0.35 7.64
N ALA A 25 5.82 1.36 7.38
CA ALA A 25 7.26 1.34 7.59
C ALA A 25 7.72 2.68 8.18
N THR A 26 8.91 2.69 8.77
CA THR A 26 9.55 3.90 9.31
C THR A 26 10.54 4.53 8.33
N ASN A 27 10.55 4.03 7.08
CA ASN A 27 11.42 4.51 6.01
C ASN A 27 10.75 4.34 4.63
N SER A 28 11.25 5.11 3.66
CA SER A 28 10.85 5.08 2.25
C SER A 28 11.89 4.41 1.35
N ARG A 29 12.69 3.46 1.89
CA ARG A 29 13.73 2.79 1.10
C ARG A 29 13.08 1.90 0.04
N SER A 30 13.66 1.90 -1.16
CA SER A 30 13.17 1.06 -2.27
C SER A 30 13.25 -0.44 -1.98
N HIS A 31 14.18 -0.87 -1.14
CA HIS A 31 14.27 -2.26 -0.68
C HIS A 31 13.01 -2.69 0.09
N THR A 32 12.52 -1.84 1.00
CA THR A 32 11.31 -2.12 1.79
C THR A 32 10.09 -2.30 0.87
N VAL A 33 9.98 -1.49 -0.18
CA VAL A 33 8.90 -1.61 -1.18
C VAL A 33 9.05 -2.91 -1.97
N LEU A 34 10.29 -3.25 -2.37
CA LEU A 34 10.59 -4.49 -3.10
C LEU A 34 10.25 -5.74 -2.27
N GLU A 35 10.58 -5.78 -0.98
CA GLU A 35 10.23 -6.91 -0.10
C GLU A 35 8.72 -7.13 -0.06
N ARG A 36 7.93 -6.06 0.10
CA ARG A 36 6.47 -6.14 0.09
C ARG A 36 5.94 -6.59 -1.26
N PHE A 37 6.55 -6.12 -2.35
CA PHE A 37 6.23 -6.57 -3.70
C PHE A 37 6.48 -8.06 -3.88
N HIS A 38 7.62 -8.59 -3.43
CA HIS A 38 7.93 -10.02 -3.52
C HIS A 38 6.96 -10.88 -2.72
N THR A 39 6.63 -10.51 -1.48
CA THR A 39 5.59 -11.22 -0.70
C THR A 39 4.24 -11.23 -1.43
N ALA A 40 3.87 -10.12 -2.08
CA ALA A 40 2.66 -10.07 -2.87
C ALA A 40 2.73 -10.96 -4.12
N VAL A 41 3.87 -11.01 -4.82
CA VAL A 41 4.07 -11.89 -5.98
C VAL A 41 3.99 -13.37 -5.58
N GLU A 42 4.54 -13.76 -4.43
CA GLU A 42 4.43 -15.12 -3.91
C GLU A 42 2.97 -15.52 -3.65
N GLN A 43 2.14 -14.57 -3.20
CA GLN A 43 0.73 -14.81 -2.89
C GLN A 43 -0.19 -14.70 -4.11
N TYR A 44 0.12 -13.80 -5.05
CA TYR A 44 -0.81 -13.33 -6.07
C TYR A 44 -0.32 -13.47 -7.50
N GLU A 45 0.87 -14.05 -7.69
CA GLU A 45 1.61 -14.17 -8.94
C GLU A 45 2.14 -12.82 -9.47
N TRP A 46 2.93 -12.90 -10.53
CA TRP A 46 3.52 -11.71 -11.16
C TRP A 46 2.46 -10.87 -11.88
N PRO A 47 2.45 -9.54 -11.69
CA PRO A 47 1.59 -8.66 -12.46
C PRO A 47 2.13 -8.49 -13.88
N PHE A 48 1.23 -8.33 -14.86
CA PHE A 48 1.60 -7.99 -16.24
C PHE A 48 2.17 -6.56 -16.35
N HIS A 49 1.57 -5.62 -15.61
CA HIS A 49 2.02 -4.24 -15.56
C HIS A 49 2.01 -3.73 -14.13
N VAL A 50 3.03 -2.96 -13.77
CA VAL A 50 3.06 -2.17 -12.54
C VAL A 50 2.95 -0.70 -12.90
N ARG A 51 2.01 -0.02 -12.25
CA ARG A 51 1.83 1.42 -12.37
C ARG A 51 2.20 2.10 -11.07
N THR A 52 3.09 3.08 -11.13
CA THR A 52 3.53 3.87 -9.97
C THR A 52 3.72 5.32 -10.36
N ASP A 53 3.82 6.19 -9.37
CA ASP A 53 4.41 7.51 -9.58
C ASP A 53 5.92 7.41 -9.86
N LYS A 54 6.50 8.53 -10.29
CA LYS A 54 7.95 8.63 -10.53
C LYS A 54 8.67 8.90 -9.21
N GLY A 55 8.78 7.86 -8.38
CA GLY A 55 9.42 7.90 -7.07
C GLY A 55 10.66 7.00 -7.02
N GLY A 56 11.69 7.46 -6.29
CA GLY A 56 12.93 6.69 -6.10
C GLY A 56 12.71 5.41 -5.29
N GLU A 57 11.70 5.39 -4.44
CA GLU A 57 11.24 4.23 -3.67
C GLU A 57 10.74 3.08 -4.55
N ASN A 58 10.28 3.36 -5.78
CA ASN A 58 9.77 2.34 -6.70
C ASN A 58 10.83 1.76 -7.65
N SER A 59 12.04 2.32 -7.64
CA SER A 59 13.12 1.98 -8.57
C SER A 59 13.47 0.49 -8.60
N GLN A 60 13.53 -0.16 -7.43
CA GLN A 60 13.85 -1.59 -7.35
C GLN A 60 12.72 -2.47 -7.91
N VAL A 61 11.45 -2.11 -7.66
CA VAL A 61 10.30 -2.80 -8.23
C VAL A 61 10.30 -2.67 -9.76
N TRP A 62 10.64 -1.48 -10.29
CA TRP A 62 10.77 -1.27 -11.73
C TRP A 62 11.83 -2.17 -12.35
N HIS A 63 13.02 -2.24 -11.74
CA HIS A 63 14.08 -3.12 -12.24
C HIS A 63 13.63 -4.58 -12.24
N ASN A 64 12.98 -5.01 -11.16
CA ASN A 64 12.55 -6.39 -10.95
C ASN A 64 11.48 -6.82 -11.97
N ILE A 65 10.49 -5.97 -12.26
CA ILE A 65 9.45 -6.28 -13.25
C ILE A 65 9.95 -6.23 -14.69
N VAL A 66 10.85 -5.30 -15.02
CA VAL A 66 11.48 -5.23 -16.34
C VAL A 66 12.36 -6.45 -16.58
N GLN A 67 13.09 -6.90 -15.56
CA GLN A 67 13.89 -8.12 -15.63
C GLN A 67 13.01 -9.37 -15.83
N HIS A 68 11.90 -9.47 -15.10
CA HIS A 68 10.99 -10.62 -15.21
C HIS A 68 10.34 -10.72 -16.60
N HIS A 69 9.79 -9.61 -17.11
CA HIS A 69 9.08 -9.58 -18.40
C HIS A 69 9.96 -9.27 -19.61
N SER A 70 11.25 -8.98 -19.39
CA SER A 70 12.20 -8.54 -20.42
C SER A 70 11.70 -7.34 -21.25
N THR A 71 10.91 -6.45 -20.65
CA THR A 71 10.36 -5.27 -21.34
C THR A 71 10.08 -4.10 -20.40
N GLU A 72 10.51 -2.89 -20.82
CA GLU A 72 10.20 -1.64 -20.09
C GLU A 72 8.70 -1.29 -20.13
N ARG A 73 7.95 -1.86 -21.08
CA ARG A 73 6.50 -1.65 -21.20
C ARG A 73 5.71 -2.23 -20.01
N ALA A 74 6.33 -3.10 -19.21
CA ALA A 74 5.73 -3.61 -17.99
C ALA A 74 5.63 -2.52 -16.89
N VAL A 75 6.38 -1.42 -16.99
CA VAL A 75 6.31 -0.29 -16.05
C VAL A 75 5.57 0.88 -16.67
N ILE A 76 4.56 1.38 -15.96
CA ILE A 76 3.81 2.58 -16.32
C ILE A 76 4.07 3.64 -15.26
N ALA A 77 5.05 4.52 -15.48
CA ALA A 77 5.45 5.54 -14.51
C ALA A 77 4.94 6.94 -14.87
N GLY A 78 4.22 7.60 -13.96
CA GLY A 78 3.79 8.99 -14.13
C GLY A 78 2.44 9.33 -13.49
N ARG A 79 2.07 10.62 -13.53
CA ARG A 79 0.73 11.07 -13.12
C ARG A 79 -0.28 10.45 -14.08
N SER A 80 -1.21 9.67 -13.56
CA SER A 80 -2.21 8.97 -14.38
C SER A 80 -3.60 9.29 -13.85
N VAL A 81 -4.46 9.85 -14.71
CA VAL A 81 -5.90 9.97 -14.42
C VAL A 81 -6.58 8.61 -14.23
N HIS A 82 -5.91 7.51 -14.61
CA HIS A 82 -6.41 6.14 -14.46
C HIS A 82 -6.02 5.51 -13.11
N ASN A 83 -5.40 6.26 -12.18
CA ASN A 83 -5.07 5.79 -10.82
C ASN A 83 -6.23 5.93 -9.82
N GLU A 84 -7.45 6.14 -10.28
CA GLU A 84 -8.63 6.39 -9.42
C GLU A 84 -8.82 5.34 -8.32
N ARG A 85 -8.44 4.08 -8.56
CA ARG A 85 -8.59 2.97 -7.62
C ARG A 85 -7.61 3.08 -6.45
N ILE A 86 -6.32 3.27 -6.75
CA ILE A 86 -5.30 3.44 -5.71
C ILE A 86 -5.51 4.77 -4.98
N GLU A 87 -5.96 5.82 -5.68
CA GLU A 87 -6.34 7.09 -5.06
C GLU A 87 -7.56 6.97 -4.14
N ARG A 88 -8.57 6.17 -4.50
CA ARG A 88 -9.71 5.87 -3.62
C ARG A 88 -9.25 5.10 -2.37
N MET A 89 -8.45 4.04 -2.56
CA MET A 89 -7.85 3.29 -1.45
C MET A 89 -7.06 4.23 -0.52
N TRP A 90 -6.23 5.12 -1.06
CA TRP A 90 -5.48 6.08 -0.27
C TRP A 90 -6.37 7.07 0.49
N ARG A 91 -7.49 7.51 -0.08
CA ARG A 91 -8.47 8.35 0.63
C ARG A 91 -9.07 7.61 1.83
N ASP A 92 -9.42 6.33 1.67
CA ASP A 92 -9.98 5.52 2.74
C ASP A 92 -8.94 5.25 3.84
N VAL A 93 -7.72 4.86 3.46
CA VAL A 93 -6.59 4.68 4.40
C VAL A 93 -6.27 5.97 5.15
N ASN A 94 -6.30 7.12 4.46
CA ASN A 94 -6.07 8.40 5.11
C ASN A 94 -7.18 8.71 6.12
N ARG A 95 -8.45 8.56 5.73
CA ARG A 95 -9.60 8.87 6.59
C ARG A 95 -9.71 7.95 7.79
N LEU A 96 -9.54 6.64 7.58
CA LEU A 96 -9.84 5.62 8.58
C LEU A 96 -8.64 5.25 9.45
N VAL A 97 -7.41 5.48 8.97
CA VAL A 97 -6.19 5.10 9.70
C VAL A 97 -5.31 6.31 9.92
N SER A 98 -4.74 6.89 8.85
CA SER A 98 -3.66 7.87 8.98
C SER A 98 -4.07 9.17 9.67
N CYS A 99 -5.33 9.60 9.56
CA CYS A 99 -5.81 10.83 10.19
C CYS A 99 -5.82 10.71 11.72
N GLN A 100 -6.33 9.59 12.25
CA GLN A 100 -6.42 9.36 13.69
C GLN A 100 -5.04 9.35 14.36
N PHE A 101 -4.09 8.64 13.75
CA PHE A 101 -2.71 8.64 14.25
C PHE A 101 -2.03 10.00 14.12
N ARG A 102 -2.28 10.73 13.03
CA ARG A 102 -1.72 12.08 12.87
C ARG A 102 -2.26 13.04 13.94
N GLU A 103 -3.55 13.00 14.23
CA GLU A 103 -4.16 13.80 15.30
C GLU A 103 -3.58 13.44 16.66
N MET A 104 -3.48 12.15 16.97
CA MET A 104 -2.89 11.68 18.21
C MET A 104 -1.42 12.10 18.37
N PHE A 105 -0.59 11.93 17.34
CA PHE A 105 0.82 12.36 17.40
C PHE A 105 0.93 13.88 17.53
N TYR A 106 0.08 14.63 16.84
CA TYR A 106 0.04 16.08 16.99
C TYR A 106 -0.35 16.51 18.41
N HIS A 107 -1.27 15.80 19.07
CA HIS A 107 -1.58 16.04 20.48
C HIS A 107 -0.37 15.76 21.40
N LEU A 108 0.35 14.66 21.17
CA LEU A 108 1.58 14.37 21.92
C LEU A 108 2.65 15.46 21.73
N GLU A 109 2.77 16.01 20.52
CA GLU A 109 3.67 17.14 20.23
C GLU A 109 3.24 18.41 21.00
N LEU A 110 1.95 18.73 21.00
CA LEU A 110 1.42 19.91 21.71
C LEU A 110 1.61 19.82 23.22
N GLU A 111 1.54 18.62 23.79
CA GLU A 111 1.76 18.37 25.22
C GLU A 111 3.24 18.26 25.58
N GLY A 112 4.15 18.37 24.60
CA GLY A 112 5.59 18.25 24.80
C GLY A 112 6.07 16.83 25.13
N MET A 113 5.24 15.82 24.84
CA MET A 113 5.56 14.39 25.05
C MET A 113 6.23 13.73 23.85
N LEU A 114 6.22 14.39 22.69
CA LEU A 114 6.85 13.92 21.46
C LEU A 114 7.56 15.08 20.79
N ASP A 115 8.87 14.96 20.60
CA ASP A 115 9.61 15.79 19.65
C ASP A 115 10.00 14.97 18.40
N PRO A 116 9.40 15.21 17.23
CA PRO A 116 9.71 14.51 15.98
C PRO A 116 11.12 14.80 15.44
N LEU A 117 11.84 15.76 16.01
CA LEU A 117 13.25 16.02 15.72
C LEU A 117 14.19 15.26 16.68
N ASN A 118 13.66 14.76 17.80
CA ASN A 118 14.39 13.94 18.75
C ASN A 118 14.34 12.46 18.32
N GLU A 119 15.52 11.87 18.13
CA GLU A 119 15.62 10.47 17.68
C GLU A 119 15.13 9.45 18.72
N VAL A 120 15.26 9.76 20.02
CA VAL A 120 14.79 8.88 21.09
C VAL A 120 13.27 8.86 21.14
N ASP A 121 12.64 10.03 21.05
CA ASP A 121 11.19 10.13 21.04
C ASP A 121 10.59 9.44 19.81
N LEU A 122 11.20 9.66 18.63
CA LEU A 122 10.84 8.95 17.42
C LEU A 122 11.01 7.44 17.54
N PHE A 123 12.11 6.97 18.14
CA PHE A 123 12.33 5.53 18.36
C PHE A 123 11.24 4.94 19.26
N CYS A 124 10.92 5.60 20.38
CA CYS A 124 9.85 5.18 21.28
C CYS A 124 8.49 5.17 20.58
N LEU A 125 8.19 6.21 19.80
CA LEU A 125 6.96 6.30 19.03
C LEU A 125 6.87 5.16 18.01
N HIS A 126 7.95 4.90 17.26
CA HIS A 126 8.03 3.82 16.29
C HIS A 126 7.85 2.47 16.96
N TRP A 127 8.51 2.23 18.09
CA TRP A 127 8.40 0.99 18.84
C TRP A 127 6.97 0.70 19.28
N VAL A 128 6.25 1.70 19.77
CA VAL A 128 4.87 1.54 20.26
C VAL A 128 3.87 1.41 19.12
N TYR A 129 3.99 2.25 18.08
CA TYR A 129 2.92 2.42 17.11
C TYR A 129 3.12 1.69 15.78
N SER A 130 4.34 1.24 15.42
CA SER A 130 4.56 0.56 14.13
C SER A 130 3.69 -0.68 13.97
N ASP A 131 3.71 -1.57 14.95
CA ASP A 131 2.94 -2.83 14.92
C ASP A 131 1.44 -2.57 15.01
N LEU A 132 1.04 -1.59 15.82
CA LEU A 132 -0.37 -1.21 15.95
C LEU A 132 -0.93 -0.66 14.63
N ILE A 133 -0.22 0.26 13.98
CA ILE A 133 -0.61 0.80 12.68
C ILE A 133 -0.61 -0.33 11.64
N GLY A 134 0.41 -1.18 11.63
CA GLY A 134 0.49 -2.33 10.73
C GLY A 134 -0.69 -3.29 10.88
N LYS A 135 -1.11 -3.57 12.11
CA LYS A 135 -2.29 -4.41 12.39
C LYS A 135 -3.57 -3.77 11.87
N ILE A 136 -3.80 -2.48 12.14
CA ILE A 136 -5.01 -1.77 11.70
C ILE A 136 -5.07 -1.69 10.16
N LEU A 137 -3.94 -1.45 9.50
CA LEU A 137 -3.86 -1.47 8.03
C LEU A 137 -4.19 -2.87 7.48
N SER A 138 -3.70 -3.93 8.11
CA SER A 138 -4.00 -5.32 7.72
C SER A 138 -5.48 -5.64 7.89
N GLU A 139 -6.08 -5.20 8.99
CA GLU A 139 -7.51 -5.34 9.24
C GLU A 139 -8.34 -4.55 8.23
N HIS A 140 -7.91 -3.33 7.87
CA HIS A 140 -8.55 -2.52 6.84
C HIS A 140 -8.49 -3.19 5.46
N ALA A 141 -7.33 -3.71 5.06
CA ALA A 141 -7.17 -4.43 3.80
C ALA A 141 -8.07 -5.68 3.77
N ARG A 142 -8.09 -6.45 4.87
CA ARG A 142 -8.98 -7.60 5.00
C ARG A 142 -10.45 -7.19 4.90
N ALA A 143 -10.86 -6.12 5.57
CA ALA A 143 -12.23 -5.63 5.51
C ALA A 143 -12.61 -5.23 4.08
N HIS A 144 -11.77 -4.45 3.40
CA HIS A 144 -11.92 -4.08 2.00
C HIS A 144 -12.13 -5.31 1.11
N ASP A 145 -11.30 -6.34 1.30
CA ASP A 145 -11.34 -7.57 0.51
C ASP A 145 -12.53 -8.51 0.82
N HIS A 146 -13.33 -8.20 1.84
CA HIS A 146 -14.57 -8.93 2.15
C HIS A 146 -15.84 -8.19 1.72
N TYR A 147 -15.78 -6.91 1.35
CA TYR A 147 -16.95 -6.17 0.88
C TYR A 147 -17.13 -6.33 -0.63
N GLY A 148 -18.34 -6.67 -1.07
CA GLY A 148 -18.67 -6.87 -2.48
C GLY A 148 -18.39 -5.61 -3.33
N VAL A 149 -17.75 -5.79 -4.49
CA VAL A 149 -17.26 -4.67 -5.33
C VAL A 149 -17.97 -4.52 -6.67
N SER A 150 -18.86 -5.45 -7.03
CA SER A 150 -19.40 -5.52 -8.39
C SER A 150 -20.93 -5.29 -8.47
N PRO A 151 -21.41 -4.45 -9.41
CA PRO A 151 -22.83 -4.30 -9.73
C PRO A 151 -23.50 -5.56 -10.29
N GLU A 152 -22.73 -6.53 -10.80
CA GLU A 152 -23.27 -7.64 -11.60
C GLU A 152 -23.32 -8.99 -10.87
N GLY A 153 -23.00 -9.05 -9.57
CA GLY A 153 -23.05 -10.33 -8.85
C GLY A 153 -22.62 -10.33 -7.39
N ASN A 154 -22.36 -9.17 -6.78
CA ASN A 154 -22.01 -9.04 -5.36
C ASN A 154 -20.74 -9.81 -4.90
N PHE A 155 -19.83 -10.13 -5.83
CA PHE A 155 -18.55 -10.78 -5.53
C PHE A 155 -17.62 -9.86 -4.73
N THR A 156 -16.89 -10.44 -3.77
CA THR A 156 -15.77 -9.78 -3.10
C THR A 156 -14.57 -9.65 -4.06
N PRO A 157 -13.60 -8.74 -3.82
CA PRO A 157 -12.44 -8.59 -4.71
C PRO A 157 -11.68 -9.90 -4.97
N PRO A 158 -11.40 -10.76 -3.97
CA PRO A 158 -10.75 -12.04 -4.19
C PRO A 158 -11.58 -13.02 -5.03
N GLN A 159 -12.89 -13.11 -4.78
CA GLN A 159 -13.80 -13.98 -5.55
C GLN A 159 -13.85 -13.55 -7.02
N TRP A 160 -13.91 -12.23 -7.23
CA TRP A 160 -13.87 -11.66 -8.57
C TRP A 160 -12.55 -11.99 -9.28
N LYS A 161 -11.41 -11.84 -8.59
CA LYS A 161 -10.08 -12.21 -9.13
C LYS A 161 -10.04 -13.67 -9.59
N GLN A 162 -10.55 -14.59 -8.77
CA GLN A 162 -10.65 -16.01 -9.13
C GLN A 162 -11.58 -16.24 -10.32
N TRP A 163 -12.74 -15.60 -10.36
CA TRP A 163 -13.67 -15.79 -11.48
C TRP A 163 -13.05 -15.39 -12.81
N ILE A 164 -12.35 -14.25 -12.85
CA ILE A 164 -11.68 -13.72 -14.04
C ILE A 164 -10.60 -14.67 -14.54
N SER A 165 -9.76 -15.20 -13.63
CA SER A 165 -8.66 -16.08 -14.01
C SER A 165 -9.13 -17.37 -14.67
N HIS A 166 -10.37 -17.80 -14.41
CA HIS A 166 -10.97 -19.00 -15.01
C HIS A 166 -11.80 -18.72 -16.27
N THR A 167 -12.29 -17.50 -16.48
CA THR A 167 -13.25 -17.19 -17.56
C THR A 167 -12.68 -16.36 -18.71
N ARG A 168 -11.51 -15.74 -18.54
CA ARG A 168 -10.82 -15.02 -19.61
C ARG A 168 -9.38 -15.54 -19.74
N PRO A 169 -9.04 -16.30 -20.79
CA PRO A 169 -7.65 -16.53 -21.12
C PRO A 169 -7.05 -15.18 -21.55
N PHE A 170 -5.98 -14.77 -20.88
CA PHE A 170 -5.18 -13.61 -21.26
C PHE A 170 -4.45 -13.86 -22.58
#